data_AF-A0A383BFI6-F1
#
_entry.id   AF-A0A383BFI6-F1
#
_cell.length_a   1.000
_cell.length_b   1.000
_cell.length_c   1.000
_cell.angle_alpha   90.00
_cell.angle_beta   90.00
_cell.angle_gamma   90.00
#
_symmetry.space_group_name_H-M   'P 1'
#
loop_
_entity.id
_entity.type
_entity.pdbx_description
1 polymer ?
#
loop_
_entity_poly.entity_id
_entity_poly.type
_entity_poly.pdbx_seq_one_letter_code
_entity_poly.pdbx_strand_id
1 'polypeptide(L)'
;MIVNVSGYRFVDLPDRDELREPMLEHCLGLGLKGTVLLSPNGINFFLAGTQEATDSFLQHLESDARFVGIPTKVSHTDYQPFRRMLVKRKQEIIALGRDDIRPAEFTGPHISPAEFKQMLDEDEDIVVLDTRNDYETRVGAFDGAVELDIPSFRDFPDA
;
A
#
# COMPACT_ATOMS: atom_id res chain seq x y z
N MET A 1 12.98 -18.89 -5.56
CA MET A 1 12.48 -17.95 -4.55
C MET A 1 11.76 -16.83 -5.27
N ILE A 2 10.51 -16.55 -4.88
CA ILE A 2 9.68 -15.47 -5.42
C ILE A 2 9.86 -14.23 -4.52
N VAL A 3 10.06 -13.08 -5.14
CA VAL A 3 10.14 -11.77 -4.48
C VAL A 3 8.76 -11.14 -4.52
N ASN A 4 8.31 -10.66 -3.36
CA ASN A 4 7.07 -9.90 -3.20
C ASN A 4 7.45 -8.45 -2.90
N VAL A 5 6.86 -7.52 -3.64
CA VAL A 5 7.10 -6.09 -3.47
C VAL A 5 5.76 -5.37 -3.29
N SER A 6 5.68 -4.54 -2.26
CA SER A 6 4.53 -3.69 -1.97
C SER A 6 4.94 -2.25 -1.81
N GLY A 7 4.11 -1.32 -2.24
CA GLY A 7 4.35 0.11 -2.06
C GLY A 7 3.14 0.93 -2.46
N TYR A 8 3.08 2.17 -1.99
CA TYR A 8 2.08 3.11 -2.41
C TYR A 8 2.62 4.53 -2.34
N ARG A 9 1.97 5.44 -3.06
CA ARG A 9 2.21 6.87 -2.95
C ARG A 9 0.94 7.63 -3.29
N PHE A 10 0.63 8.59 -2.43
CA PHE A 10 -0.33 9.64 -2.74
C PHE A 10 0.32 10.70 -3.61
N VAL A 11 -0.21 10.90 -4.80
CA VAL A 11 0.25 11.89 -5.77
C VAL A 11 -0.86 12.13 -6.80
N ASP A 12 -0.98 13.36 -7.30
CA ASP A 12 -2.00 13.68 -8.30
C ASP A 12 -1.68 12.97 -9.64
N LEU A 13 -2.62 12.13 -10.11
CA LEU A 13 -2.54 11.36 -11.36
C LEU A 13 -3.78 11.62 -12.24
N PRO A 14 -3.90 12.79 -12.87
CA PRO A 14 -5.04 13.11 -13.75
C PRO A 14 -5.09 12.21 -15.01
N ASP A 15 -3.93 11.74 -15.47
CA ASP A 15 -3.68 10.86 -16.62
C ASP A 15 -3.72 9.36 -16.27
N ARG A 16 -4.13 8.99 -15.05
CA ARG A 16 -4.24 7.60 -14.55
C ARG A 16 -4.86 6.59 -15.51
N ASP A 17 -5.78 7.01 -16.35
CA ASP A 17 -6.51 6.15 -17.28
C ASP A 17 -5.62 5.76 -18.47
N GLU A 18 -4.75 6.68 -18.89
CA GLU A 18 -3.75 6.47 -19.94
C GLU A 18 -2.59 5.60 -19.43
N LEU A 19 -2.25 5.71 -18.13
CA LEU A 19 -1.20 4.90 -17.49
C LEU A 19 -1.56 3.41 -17.36
N ARG A 20 -2.84 3.05 -17.41
CA ARG A 20 -3.30 1.69 -17.12
C ARG A 20 -2.76 0.65 -18.11
N GLU A 21 -2.92 0.90 -19.41
CA GLU A 21 -2.54 -0.07 -20.45
C GLU A 21 -1.02 -0.27 -20.48
N PRO A 22 -0.18 0.80 -20.55
CA PRO A 22 1.28 0.66 -20.56
C PRO A 22 1.81 -0.04 -19.31
N MET A 23 1.26 0.28 -18.13
CA MET A 23 1.64 -0.37 -16.88
C MET A 23 1.32 -1.87 -16.88
N LEU A 24 0.15 -2.24 -17.42
CA LEU A 24 -0.25 -3.65 -17.51
C LEU A 24 0.65 -4.41 -18.48
N GLU A 25 0.90 -3.86 -19.67
CA GLU A 25 1.77 -4.46 -20.68
C GLU A 25 3.19 -4.63 -20.15
N HIS A 26 3.74 -3.62 -19.47
CA HIS A 26 5.05 -3.71 -18.84
C HIS A 26 5.12 -4.82 -17.80
N CYS A 27 4.14 -4.88 -16.88
CA CYS A 27 4.10 -5.92 -15.85
C CYS A 27 3.94 -7.34 -16.46
N LEU A 28 3.13 -7.48 -17.51
CA LEU A 28 2.95 -8.75 -18.21
C LEU A 28 4.21 -9.18 -18.95
N GLY A 29 4.91 -8.24 -19.60
CA GLY A 29 6.19 -8.49 -20.28
C GLY A 29 7.28 -8.98 -19.33
N LEU A 30 7.25 -8.54 -18.07
CA LEU A 30 8.13 -9.00 -16.99
C LEU A 30 7.66 -10.30 -16.31
N GLY A 31 6.48 -10.83 -16.67
CA GLY A 31 5.92 -12.03 -16.05
C GLY A 31 5.47 -11.82 -14.59
N LEU A 32 5.27 -10.58 -14.16
CA LEU A 32 4.80 -10.26 -12.81
C LEU A 32 3.36 -10.69 -12.61
N LYS A 33 3.01 -11.00 -11.36
CA LYS A 33 1.61 -11.23 -10.95
C LYS A 33 1.31 -10.42 -9.70
N GLY A 34 0.04 -10.07 -9.50
CA GLY A 34 -0.36 -9.19 -8.40
C GLY A 34 -1.33 -8.12 -8.88
N THR A 35 -1.38 -7.00 -8.16
CA THR A 35 -2.29 -5.89 -8.47
C THR A 35 -1.57 -4.55 -8.36
N VAL A 36 -1.76 -3.70 -9.36
CA VAL A 36 -1.53 -2.25 -9.29
C VAL A 36 -2.88 -1.55 -9.29
N LEU A 37 -3.07 -0.62 -8.36
CA LEU A 37 -4.21 0.28 -8.27
C LEU A 37 -3.74 1.67 -8.72
N LEU A 38 -4.47 2.25 -9.67
CA LEU A 38 -4.29 3.61 -10.13
C LEU A 38 -5.54 4.40 -9.78
N SER A 39 -5.36 5.56 -9.17
CA SER A 39 -6.43 6.48 -8.79
C SER A 39 -6.01 7.93 -9.09
N PRO A 40 -6.91 8.93 -9.07
CA PRO A 40 -6.50 10.32 -9.27
C PRO A 40 -5.61 10.79 -8.13
N ASN A 41 -5.69 10.14 -6.96
CA ASN A 41 -4.90 10.46 -5.77
C ASN A 41 -3.66 9.58 -5.59
N GLY A 42 -3.30 8.74 -6.57
CA GLY A 42 -1.99 8.07 -6.59
C GLY A 42 -1.98 6.62 -7.06
N ILE A 43 -0.95 5.90 -6.62
CA ILE A 43 -0.64 4.50 -6.98
C ILE A 43 -0.46 3.62 -5.74
N ASN A 44 -0.96 2.38 -5.79
CA ASN A 44 -0.72 1.35 -4.76
C ASN A 44 -0.51 0.02 -5.47
N PHE A 45 0.56 -0.71 -5.15
CA PHE A 45 0.88 -1.96 -5.79
C PHE A 45 1.30 -3.03 -4.80
N PHE A 46 0.94 -4.27 -5.14
CA PHE A 46 1.44 -5.47 -4.49
C PHE A 46 1.67 -6.55 -5.56
N LEU A 47 2.94 -6.82 -5.85
CA LEU A 47 3.38 -7.64 -6.97
C LEU A 47 4.34 -8.73 -6.51
N ALA A 48 4.40 -9.82 -7.26
CA ALA A 48 5.35 -10.89 -7.05
C ALA A 48 5.90 -11.48 -8.34
N GLY A 49 7.19 -11.80 -8.33
CA GLY A 49 7.91 -12.39 -9.45
C GLY A 49 9.36 -12.72 -9.11
N THR A 50 10.21 -12.81 -10.14
CA THR A 50 11.66 -12.92 -9.96
C THR A 50 12.25 -11.59 -9.51
N GLN A 51 13.43 -11.62 -8.86
CA GLN A 51 14.17 -10.40 -8.47
C GLN A 51 14.35 -9.42 -9.63
N GLU A 52 14.80 -9.90 -10.79
CA GLU A 52 15.01 -9.08 -12.00
C GLU A 52 13.72 -8.39 -12.47
N ALA A 53 12.60 -9.12 -12.45
CA ALA A 53 11.28 -8.58 -12.79
C ALA A 53 10.80 -7.52 -11.80
N THR A 54 10.96 -7.75 -10.49
CA THR A 54 10.57 -6.76 -9.48
C THR A 54 11.45 -5.51 -9.55
N ASP A 55 12.76 -5.67 -9.77
CA ASP A 55 13.70 -4.56 -9.89
C ASP A 55 13.43 -3.73 -11.16
N SER A 56 13.13 -4.40 -12.28
CA SER A 56 12.75 -3.74 -13.53
C SER A 56 11.47 -2.92 -13.38
N PHE A 57 10.47 -3.44 -12.67
CA PHE A 57 9.25 -2.71 -12.38
C PHE A 57 9.51 -1.48 -11.51
N LEU A 58 10.32 -1.61 -10.45
CA LEU A 58 10.69 -0.47 -9.62
C LEU A 58 11.47 0.58 -10.42
N GLN A 59 12.41 0.15 -11.25
CA GLN A 59 13.14 1.06 -12.13
C GLN A 59 12.22 1.76 -13.15
N HIS A 60 11.20 1.07 -13.66
CA HIS A 60 10.19 1.68 -14.51
C HIS A 60 9.39 2.75 -13.75
N LEU A 61 9.03 2.52 -12.48
CA LEU A 61 8.42 3.55 -11.65
C LEU A 61 9.35 4.75 -11.48
N GLU A 62 10.64 4.55 -11.21
CA GLU A 62 11.63 5.62 -11.08
C GLU A 62 11.81 6.48 -12.36
N SER A 63 11.34 6.00 -13.52
CA SER A 63 11.37 6.79 -14.77
C SER A 63 10.32 7.91 -14.82
N ASP A 64 9.29 7.83 -13.99
CA ASP A 64 8.30 8.88 -13.81
C ASP A 64 8.61 9.66 -12.54
N ALA A 65 8.86 10.97 -12.67
CA ALA A 65 9.20 11.85 -11.55
C ALA A 65 8.19 11.79 -10.39
N ARG A 66 6.92 11.45 -10.67
CA ARG A 66 5.86 11.30 -9.67
C ARG A 66 6.05 10.08 -8.77
N PHE A 67 6.77 9.06 -9.23
CA PHE A 67 6.97 7.78 -8.55
C PHE A 67 8.40 7.57 -8.03
N VAL A 68 9.30 8.53 -8.23
CA VAL A 68 10.69 8.46 -7.73
C VAL A 68 10.74 8.29 -6.21
N GLY A 69 11.39 7.24 -5.71
CA GLY A 69 11.61 6.98 -4.29
C GLY A 69 10.38 6.52 -3.52
N ILE A 70 9.44 5.79 -4.15
CA ILE A 70 8.32 5.19 -3.42
C ILE A 70 8.88 4.24 -2.34
N PRO A 71 8.51 4.41 -1.06
CA PRO A 71 8.89 3.45 -0.03
C PRO A 71 8.33 2.08 -0.36
N THR A 72 9.21 1.10 -0.49
CA THR A 72 8.84 -0.28 -0.81
C THR A 72 9.11 -1.20 0.37
N LYS A 73 8.25 -2.21 0.52
CA LYS A 73 8.48 -3.35 1.41
C LYS A 73 8.67 -4.59 0.57
N VAL A 74 9.73 -5.33 0.87
CA VAL A 74 10.13 -6.55 0.14
C VAL A 74 10.08 -7.75 1.07
N SER A 75 9.50 -8.85 0.60
CA SER A 75 9.49 -10.14 1.30
C SER A 75 9.65 -11.29 0.31
N HIS A 76 9.92 -12.50 0.83
CA HIS A 76 10.23 -13.67 -0.01
C HIS A 76 9.28 -14.82 0.28
N THR A 77 8.89 -15.55 -0.75
CA THR A 77 8.07 -16.77 -0.66
C THR A 77 8.61 -17.86 -1.57
N ASP A 78 8.38 -19.12 -1.22
CA ASP A 78 8.78 -20.27 -2.05
C ASP A 78 7.79 -20.59 -3.17
N TYR A 79 6.61 -19.96 -3.12
CA TYR A 79 5.55 -20.10 -4.12
C TYR A 79 5.11 -18.73 -4.64
N GLN A 80 4.44 -18.73 -5.79
CA GLN A 80 3.85 -17.54 -6.41
C GLN A 80 2.47 -17.26 -5.79
N PRO A 81 2.29 -16.19 -4.98
CA PRO A 81 1.06 -15.97 -4.22
C PRO A 81 -0.11 -15.46 -5.07
N PHE A 82 0.16 -14.87 -6.25
CA PHE A 82 -0.89 -14.35 -7.12
C PHE A 82 -1.11 -15.22 -8.35
N ARG A 83 -2.38 -15.32 -8.77
CA ARG A 83 -2.76 -16.12 -9.95
C ARG A 83 -2.55 -15.39 -11.27
N ARG A 84 -2.75 -14.06 -11.28
CA ARG A 84 -2.73 -13.20 -12.48
C ARG A 84 -2.23 -11.80 -12.15
N MET A 85 -1.84 -11.07 -13.18
CA MET A 85 -1.57 -9.63 -13.11
C MET A 85 -2.86 -8.84 -13.30
N LEU A 86 -3.03 -7.76 -12.53
CA LEU A 86 -4.15 -6.83 -12.67
C LEU A 86 -3.64 -5.39 -12.54
N VAL A 87 -4.09 -4.51 -13.42
CA VAL A 87 -4.00 -3.05 -13.24
C VAL A 87 -5.42 -2.50 -13.20
N LYS A 88 -5.82 -1.98 -12.05
CA LYS A 88 -7.20 -1.54 -11.78
C LYS A 88 -7.27 -0.03 -11.60
N ARG A 89 -8.29 0.57 -12.21
CA ARG A 89 -8.71 1.94 -11.91
C ARG A 89 -9.60 1.94 -10.67
N LYS A 90 -9.28 2.76 -9.68
CA LYS A 90 -10.04 2.96 -8.43
C LYS A 90 -10.25 4.43 -8.13
N GLN A 91 -11.34 4.82 -7.46
CA GLN A 91 -11.50 6.24 -7.10
C GLN A 91 -10.41 6.70 -6.13
N GLU A 92 -10.00 5.82 -5.21
CA GLU A 92 -8.91 6.06 -4.26
C GLU A 92 -8.00 4.82 -4.22
N ILE A 93 -6.70 5.01 -4.00
CA ILE A 93 -5.78 3.88 -3.74
C ILE A 93 -5.94 3.26 -2.35
N ILE A 94 -6.44 4.05 -1.39
CA ILE A 94 -6.85 3.63 -0.05
C ILE A 94 -8.19 4.31 0.18
N ALA A 95 -9.26 3.53 0.21
CA ALA A 95 -10.61 4.06 0.15
C ALA A 95 -11.10 4.47 1.54
N LEU A 96 -11.00 5.76 1.85
CA LEU A 96 -11.58 6.35 3.06
C LEU A 96 -12.99 6.91 2.76
N GLY A 97 -13.28 7.25 1.50
CA GLY A 97 -14.58 7.77 1.08
C GLY A 97 -14.81 9.23 1.44
N ARG A 98 -13.73 10.00 1.62
CA ARG A 98 -13.75 11.42 2.01
C ARG A 98 -12.94 12.25 1.03
N ASP A 99 -13.64 13.00 0.19
CA ASP A 99 -13.03 13.85 -0.86
C ASP A 99 -12.29 15.07 -0.28
N ASP A 100 -12.57 15.44 0.97
CA ASP A 100 -11.93 16.55 1.68
C ASP A 100 -10.53 16.20 2.22
N ILE A 101 -10.14 14.92 2.20
CA ILE A 101 -8.86 14.45 2.73
C ILE A 101 -7.85 14.28 1.59
N ARG A 102 -6.73 15.02 1.68
CA ARG A 102 -5.62 14.96 0.71
C ARG A 102 -4.31 14.52 1.37
N PRO A 103 -4.02 13.21 1.47
CA PRO A 103 -2.79 12.72 2.10
C PRO A 103 -1.51 13.11 1.35
N ALA A 104 -1.61 13.54 0.09
CA ALA A 104 -0.49 14.09 -0.66
C ALA A 104 -0.03 15.47 -0.13
N GLU A 105 -0.91 16.21 0.55
CA GLU A 105 -0.60 17.54 1.09
C GLU A 105 -0.20 17.49 2.57
N PHE A 106 -0.91 16.68 3.35
CA PHE A 106 -0.70 16.60 4.79
C PHE A 106 -0.95 15.19 5.32
N THR A 107 -0.02 14.74 6.17
CA THR A 107 -0.16 13.53 7.00
C THR A 107 0.28 13.85 8.42
N GLY A 108 -0.19 13.06 9.38
CA GLY A 108 0.27 13.16 10.76
C GLY A 108 1.76 12.83 10.90
N PRO A 109 2.39 13.18 12.05
CA PRO A 109 3.76 12.82 12.33
C PRO A 109 4.00 11.32 12.21
N HIS A 110 5.12 10.94 11.59
CA HIS A 110 5.53 9.55 11.51
C HIS A 110 6.25 9.16 12.81
N ILE A 111 5.91 7.98 13.34
CA ILE A 111 6.60 7.35 14.47
C ILE A 111 7.32 6.11 13.92
N SER A 112 8.63 6.02 14.12
CA SER A 112 9.41 4.87 13.70
C SER A 112 9.09 3.64 14.55
N PRO A 113 9.36 2.40 14.08
CA PRO A 113 9.13 1.20 14.87
C PRO A 113 9.89 1.17 16.20
N ALA A 114 11.09 1.77 16.27
CA ALA A 114 11.89 1.82 17.48
C ALA A 114 11.31 2.81 18.50
N GLU A 115 10.89 4.00 18.05
CA GLU A 115 10.21 4.98 18.90
C GLU A 115 8.90 4.39 19.42
N PHE A 116 8.09 3.79 18.56
CA PHE A 116 6.83 3.17 18.98
C PHE A 116 7.04 2.07 20.03
N LYS A 117 8.04 1.20 19.83
CA LYS A 117 8.39 0.17 20.82
C LYS A 117 8.83 0.80 22.15
N GLN A 118 9.63 1.85 22.10
CA GLN A 118 10.08 2.55 23.31
C GLN A 118 8.90 3.12 24.10
N MET A 119 7.95 3.76 23.43
CA MET A 119 6.73 4.30 24.08
C MET A 119 5.92 3.20 24.80
N LEU A 120 5.82 2.02 24.18
CA LEU A 120 5.16 0.85 24.78
C LEU A 120 5.97 0.27 25.96
N ASP A 121 7.28 0.16 25.83
CA ASP A 121 8.15 -0.37 26.90
C ASP A 121 8.20 0.56 28.12
N GLU A 122 8.07 1.87 27.90
CA GLU A 122 8.08 2.91 28.94
C GLU A 122 6.68 3.18 29.53
N ASP A 123 5.65 2.46 29.07
CA ASP A 123 4.25 2.59 29.52
C ASP A 123 3.75 4.06 29.42
N GLU A 124 4.10 4.73 28.32
CA GLU A 124 3.65 6.09 28.03
C GLU A 124 2.12 6.15 27.91
N ASP A 125 1.52 7.30 28.24
CA ASP A 125 0.08 7.53 28.10
C ASP A 125 -0.30 7.72 26.63
N ILE A 126 -0.36 6.60 25.90
CA ILE A 126 -0.70 6.52 24.48
C ILE A 126 -1.88 5.59 24.22
N VAL A 127 -2.69 5.96 23.23
CA VAL A 127 -3.75 5.09 22.71
C VAL A 127 -3.30 4.52 21.37
N VAL A 128 -3.15 3.20 21.31
CA VAL A 128 -2.88 2.49 20.05
C VAL A 128 -4.22 2.17 19.41
N LEU A 129 -4.53 2.81 18.29
CA LEU A 129 -5.76 2.57 17.54
C LEU A 129 -5.48 1.69 16.32
N ASP A 130 -6.11 0.52 16.25
CA ASP A 130 -6.04 -0.35 15.08
C ASP A 130 -7.10 0.05 14.05
N THR A 131 -6.64 0.54 12.90
CA THR A 131 -7.50 1.06 11.83
C THR A 131 -7.79 0.02 10.74
N ARG A 132 -7.35 -1.24 10.95
CA ARG A 132 -7.60 -2.34 10.01
C ARG A 132 -9.02 -2.88 10.18
N ASN A 133 -9.45 -3.71 9.21
CA ASN A 133 -10.75 -4.35 9.32
C ASN A 133 -10.78 -5.46 10.38
N ASP A 134 -11.99 -5.81 10.79
CA ASP A 134 -12.33 -6.85 11.75
C ASP A 134 -11.64 -8.21 11.49
N TYR A 135 -11.41 -8.57 10.22
CA TYR A 135 -10.73 -9.81 9.88
C TYR A 135 -9.23 -9.75 10.18
N GLU A 136 -8.58 -8.64 9.89
CA GLU A 136 -7.15 -8.44 10.12
C GLU A 136 -6.81 -8.38 11.61
N THR A 137 -7.64 -7.73 12.43
CA THR A 137 -7.41 -7.64 13.88
C THR A 137 -7.52 -9.01 14.55
N ARG A 138 -8.51 -9.84 14.14
CA ARG A 138 -8.67 -11.22 14.62
C ARG A 138 -7.48 -12.14 14.35
N VAL A 139 -6.68 -11.87 13.31
CA VAL A 139 -5.48 -12.65 13.01
C VAL A 139 -4.33 -12.29 13.98
N GLY A 140 -4.31 -11.04 14.44
CA GLY A 140 -3.36 -10.55 15.43
C GLY A 140 -3.32 -9.04 15.47
N ALA A 141 -3.16 -8.48 16.67
CA ALA A 141 -3.04 -7.05 16.94
C ALA A 141 -1.93 -6.80 17.97
N PHE A 142 -1.56 -5.53 18.15
CA PHE A 142 -0.70 -5.13 19.28
C PHE A 142 -1.46 -5.32 20.60
N ASP A 143 -0.73 -5.70 21.65
CA ASP A 143 -1.33 -5.83 22.98
C ASP A 143 -1.86 -4.47 23.46
N GLY A 144 -3.07 -4.46 24.01
CA GLY A 144 -3.75 -3.23 24.44
C GLY A 144 -4.25 -2.31 23.32
N ALA A 145 -4.16 -2.69 22.04
CA ALA A 145 -4.70 -1.87 20.95
C ALA A 145 -6.23 -1.81 20.98
N VAL A 146 -6.78 -0.62 20.74
CA VAL A 146 -8.22 -0.40 20.57
C VAL A 146 -8.62 -0.83 19.17
N GLU A 147 -9.55 -1.78 19.08
CA GLU A 147 -10.14 -2.24 17.83
C GLU A 147 -11.45 -1.49 17.55
N LEU A 148 -11.68 -1.11 16.29
CA LEU A 148 -12.87 -0.38 15.87
C LEU A 148 -14.02 -1.27 15.35
N ASP A 149 -13.77 -2.57 15.17
CA ASP A 149 -14.73 -3.56 14.63
C ASP A 149 -15.40 -3.12 13.31
N ILE A 150 -14.62 -2.46 12.45
CA ILE A 150 -15.09 -1.98 11.14
C ILE A 150 -14.91 -3.07 10.07
N PRO A 151 -15.92 -3.35 9.23
CA PRO A 151 -15.79 -4.33 8.15
C PRO A 151 -14.97 -3.80 6.97
N SER A 152 -14.81 -2.48 6.85
CA SER A 152 -14.06 -1.82 5.78
C SER A 152 -13.48 -0.49 6.27
N PHE A 153 -12.33 -0.09 5.73
CA PHE A 153 -11.69 1.20 6.05
C PHE A 153 -12.57 2.42 5.71
N ARG A 154 -13.56 2.26 4.83
CA ARG A 154 -14.56 3.31 4.54
C ARG A 154 -15.45 3.64 5.73
N ASP A 155 -15.57 2.74 6.70
CA ASP A 155 -16.40 2.91 7.89
C ASP A 155 -15.62 3.58 9.04
N PHE A 156 -14.29 3.73 8.88
CA PHE A 156 -13.41 4.36 9.87
C PHE A 156 -13.83 5.79 10.29
N PRO A 157 -14.28 6.69 9.39
CA PRO A 157 -14.66 8.04 9.78
C PRO A 157 -15.84 8.13 10.75
N ASP A 158 -16.70 7.11 10.79
CA ASP A 158 -17.93 7.08 11.58
C ASP A 158 -17.81 6.18 12.84
N ALA A 159 -16.67 5.53 13.03
CA ALA A 159 -16.40 4.57 14.12
C ALA A 159 -16.02 5.24 15.45
#